data_AF-A0A382IG15-F1
#
_entry.id   AF-A0A382IG15-F1
#
_cell.length_a   1.000
_cell.length_b   1.000
_cell.length_c   1.000
_cell.angle_alpha   90.00
_cell.angle_beta   90.00
_cell.angle_gamma   90.00
#
_symmetry.space_group_name_H-M   'P 1'
#
loop_
_entity.id
_entity.type
_entity.pdbx_description
1 polymer ?
#
loop_
_entity_poly.entity_id
_entity_poly.type
_entity_poly.pdbx_seq_one_letter_code
_entity_poly.pdbx_strand_id
1 'polypeptide(L)'
;MKSQVRKPFLLGLIAGDLPTECFQYWLRVDYPYLHNFVKVCALGMVKASTSEDVDVMLYHVQSVQEEMRDHEKHAKQLGMSIED
;
A
#
# COMPACT_ATOMS: atom_id res chain seq x y z
N MET A 1 -13.21 11.89 -0.46
CA MET A 1 -11.93 12.32 -1.06
C MET A 1 -11.40 13.65 -0.49
N LYS A 2 -12.17 14.76 -0.53
CA LYS A 2 -11.71 16.10 -0.06
C LYS A 2 -11.16 16.15 1.38
N SER A 3 -11.61 15.26 2.27
CA SER A 3 -11.15 15.21 3.67
C SER A 3 -9.81 14.50 3.87
N GLN A 4 -9.45 13.52 3.01
CA GLN A 4 -8.20 12.78 3.11
C GLN A 4 -7.03 13.59 2.56
N VAL A 5 -7.25 14.31 1.45
CA VAL A 5 -6.19 15.07 0.77
C VAL A 5 -5.70 16.31 1.52
N ARG A 6 -6.40 16.71 2.59
CA ARG A 6 -6.04 17.86 3.45
C ARG A 6 -5.39 17.43 4.76
N LYS A 7 -5.13 16.14 4.96
CA LYS A 7 -4.52 15.65 6.20
C LYS A 7 -3.05 16.07 6.27
N PRO A 8 -2.54 16.42 7.47
CA PRO A 8 -1.15 16.85 7.64
C PRO A 8 -0.13 15.87 7.04
N PHE A 9 -0.37 14.56 7.17
CA PHE A 9 0.48 13.53 6.58
C PHE A 9 0.67 13.71 5.06
N LEU A 10 -0.44 13.79 4.30
CA LEU A 10 -0.34 13.92 2.83
C LEU A 10 0.21 15.28 2.42
N LEU A 11 -0.17 16.36 3.12
CA LEU A 11 0.36 17.69 2.82
C LEU A 11 1.87 17.75 3.05
N GLY A 12 2.37 17.16 4.14
CA GLY A 12 3.81 17.10 4.41
C GLY A 12 4.56 16.20 3.42
N LEU A 13 3.94 15.10 3.00
CA LEU A 13 4.51 14.23 1.97
C LEU A 13 4.66 14.96 0.63
N ILE A 14 3.64 15.76 0.23
CA ILE A 14 3.67 16.57 -0.99
C ILE A 14 4.69 17.70 -0.89
N ALA A 15 4.76 18.38 0.25
CA ALA A 15 5.70 19.47 0.48
C ALA A 15 7.16 19.00 0.65
N GLY A 16 7.36 17.72 0.98
CA GLY A 16 8.67 17.14 1.23
C GLY A 16 9.22 17.43 2.63
N ASP A 17 8.39 17.89 3.57
CA ASP A 17 8.76 18.26 4.93
C ASP A 17 8.14 17.34 6.01
N LEU A 18 7.52 16.22 5.59
CA LEU A 18 7.06 15.18 6.51
C LEU A 18 8.24 14.63 7.34
N PRO A 19 8.15 14.62 8.68
CA PRO A 19 9.17 13.98 9.50
C PRO A 19 9.40 12.53 9.12
N THR A 20 10.65 12.12 9.02
CA THR A 20 11.04 10.76 8.58
C THR A 20 10.36 9.67 9.41
N GLU A 21 10.22 9.88 10.72
CA GLU A 21 9.62 8.92 11.64
C GLU A 21 8.14 8.69 11.34
N CYS A 22 7.44 9.71 10.82
CA CYS A 22 6.04 9.57 10.40
C CYS A 22 5.94 8.70 9.14
N PHE A 23 6.88 8.83 8.20
CA PHE A 23 6.93 7.99 7.01
C PHE A 23 7.34 6.55 7.35
N GLN A 24 8.32 6.35 8.23
CA GLN A 24 8.69 5.02 8.74
C GLN A 24 7.52 4.35 9.46
N TYR A 25 6.77 5.09 10.30
CA TYR A 25 5.56 4.57 10.93
C TYR A 25 4.53 4.13 9.89
N TRP A 26 4.30 4.94 8.85
CA TRP A 26 3.37 4.60 7.78
C TRP A 26 3.80 3.32 7.05
N LEU A 27 5.06 3.22 6.62
CA LEU A 27 5.57 2.00 5.96
C LEU A 27 5.31 0.74 6.79
N ARG A 28 5.58 0.81 8.10
CA ARG A 28 5.39 -0.31 9.04
C ARG A 28 3.94 -0.76 9.13
N VAL A 29 2.98 0.18 9.19
CA VAL A 29 1.56 -0.19 9.39
C VAL A 29 0.85 -0.48 8.06
N ASP A 30 1.32 0.10 6.96
CA ASP A 30 0.74 -0.09 5.62
C ASP A 30 1.12 -1.45 5.03
N TYR A 31 2.36 -1.91 5.26
CA TYR A 31 2.82 -3.21 4.75
C TYR A 31 1.94 -4.42 5.18
N PRO A 32 1.61 -4.64 6.47
CA PRO A 32 0.66 -5.70 6.87
C PRO A 32 -0.78 -5.41 6.42
N TYR A 33 -1.15 -4.16 6.19
CA TYR A 33 -2.42 -3.81 5.56
C TYR A 33 -2.46 -4.32 4.12
N LEU A 34 -1.42 -4.09 3.32
CA LEU A 34 -1.31 -4.57 1.92
C LEU A 34 -1.34 -6.10 1.84
N HIS A 35 -0.70 -6.80 2.79
CA HIS A 35 -0.79 -8.26 2.91
C HIS A 35 -2.22 -8.79 3.08
N ASN A 36 -3.10 -8.05 3.74
CA ASN A 36 -4.51 -8.42 3.85
C ASN A 36 -5.32 -7.90 2.67
N PHE A 37 -4.95 -6.74 2.14
CA PHE A 37 -5.61 -6.15 0.97
C PHE A 37 -5.46 -7.03 -0.27
N VAL A 38 -4.27 -7.59 -0.51
CA VAL A 38 -4.06 -8.55 -1.62
C VAL A 38 -4.94 -9.80 -1.50
N LYS A 39 -5.21 -10.28 -0.27
CA LYS A 39 -6.14 -11.40 -0.03
C LYS A 39 -7.58 -11.02 -0.33
N VAL A 40 -7.98 -9.78 -0.03
CA VAL A 40 -9.30 -9.25 -0.38
C VAL A 40 -9.44 -9.16 -1.91
N CYS A 41 -8.41 -8.71 -2.62
CA CYS A 41 -8.41 -8.69 -4.09
C CYS A 41 -8.55 -10.11 -4.66
N ALA A 42 -7.80 -11.08 -4.13
CA ALA A 42 -7.91 -12.49 -4.53
C ALA A 42 -9.31 -13.07 -4.24
N LEU A 43 -9.94 -12.70 -3.12
CA LEU A 43 -11.31 -13.09 -2.81
C LEU A 43 -12.31 -12.50 -3.83
N GLY A 44 -12.02 -11.32 -4.38
CA GLY A 44 -12.80 -10.75 -5.47
C GLY A 44 -12.79 -11.63 -6.72
N MET A 45 -11.66 -12.27 -7.05
CA MET A 45 -11.59 -13.23 -8.17
C MET A 45 -12.53 -14.43 -7.95
N VAL A 46 -12.61 -14.95 -6.72
CA VAL A 46 -13.51 -16.07 -6.36
C VAL A 46 -14.98 -15.68 -6.48
N LYS A 47 -15.29 -14.39 -6.30
CA LYS A 47 -16.66 -13.84 -6.34
C LYS A 47 -17.03 -13.23 -7.69
N ALA A 48 -16.12 -13.20 -8.64
CA ALA A 48 -16.31 -12.60 -9.95
C ALA A 48 -17.44 -13.30 -10.72
N SER A 49 -18.25 -12.52 -11.46
CA SER A 49 -19.35 -13.06 -12.27
C SER A 49 -18.93 -13.33 -13.71
N THR A 50 -17.88 -12.67 -14.18
CA THR A 50 -17.36 -12.79 -15.55
C THR A 50 -15.84 -12.99 -15.55
N SER A 51 -15.28 -13.46 -16.65
CA SER A 51 -13.82 -13.54 -16.83
C SER A 51 -13.17 -12.16 -16.83
N GLU A 52 -13.85 -11.14 -17.38
CA GLU A 52 -13.39 -9.75 -17.34
C GLU A 52 -13.22 -9.26 -15.89
N ASP A 53 -14.19 -9.56 -15.02
CA ASP A 53 -14.08 -9.24 -13.58
C ASP A 53 -12.90 -9.95 -12.91
N VAL A 54 -12.63 -11.21 -13.29
CA VAL A 54 -11.45 -11.95 -12.81
C VAL A 54 -10.17 -11.25 -13.23
N ASP A 55 -10.06 -10.82 -14.48
CA ASP A 55 -8.89 -10.14 -15.02
C ASP A 55 -8.63 -8.80 -14.32
N VAL A 56 -9.69 -8.03 -14.02
CA VAL A 56 -9.60 -6.79 -13.22
C VAL A 56 -9.10 -7.07 -11.81
N MET A 57 -9.62 -8.11 -11.14
CA MET A 57 -9.17 -8.45 -9.79
C MET A 57 -7.74 -8.99 -9.77
N LEU A 58 -7.33 -9.75 -10.81
CA LEU A 58 -5.96 -10.21 -10.98
C LEU A 58 -4.98 -9.05 -11.16
N TYR A 59 -5.36 -8.04 -11.97
CA TYR A 59 -4.57 -6.81 -12.12
C TYR A 59 -4.34 -6.14 -10.76
N HIS A 60 -5.38 -6.00 -9.94
CA HIS A 60 -5.23 -5.40 -8.60
C HIS A 60 -4.33 -6.22 -7.67
N VAL A 61 -4.38 -7.55 -7.72
CA VAL A 61 -3.44 -8.41 -6.97
C VAL A 61 -1.99 -8.10 -7.39
N GLN A 62 -1.73 -8.00 -8.69
CA GLN A 62 -0.39 -7.71 -9.21
C GLN A 62 0.09 -6.31 -8.78
N SER A 63 -0.75 -5.28 -8.91
CA SER A 63 -0.40 -3.91 -8.51
C SER A 63 -0.10 -3.79 -7.02
N VAL A 64 -0.88 -4.44 -6.15
CA VAL A 64 -0.61 -4.42 -4.70
C VAL A 64 0.70 -5.13 -4.37
N GLN A 65 1.03 -6.22 -5.06
CA GLN A 65 2.32 -6.88 -4.89
C GLN A 65 3.51 -6.03 -5.39
N GLU A 66 3.32 -5.24 -6.45
CA GLU A 66 4.31 -4.24 -6.90
C GLU A 66 4.52 -3.17 -5.82
N GLU A 67 3.43 -2.62 -5.27
CA GLU A 67 3.48 -1.63 -4.19
C GLU A 67 4.17 -2.16 -2.93
N MET A 68 3.97 -3.43 -2.58
CA MET A 68 4.67 -4.07 -1.47
C MET A 68 6.19 -4.13 -1.71
N ARG A 69 6.64 -4.40 -2.94
CA ARG A 69 8.08 -4.38 -3.27
C ARG A 69 8.66 -2.96 -3.19
N ASP A 70 7.87 -1.95 -3.54
CA ASP A 70 8.27 -0.56 -3.35
C ASP A 70 8.39 -0.23 -1.86
N HIS A 71 7.47 -0.70 -1.01
CA HIS A 71 7.56 -0.56 0.45
C HIS A 71 8.85 -1.19 1.00
N GLU A 72 9.18 -2.43 0.60
CA GLU A 72 10.42 -3.11 0.99
C GLU A 72 11.67 -2.28 0.61
N LYS A 73 11.66 -1.70 -0.60
CA LYS A 73 12.76 -0.85 -1.07
C LYS A 73 12.90 0.41 -0.23
N HIS A 74 11.81 1.10 0.09
CA HIS A 74 11.83 2.31 0.93
C HIS A 74 12.25 1.99 2.36
N ALA A 75 11.72 0.91 2.95
CA ALA A 75 12.10 0.44 4.27
C ALA A 75 13.61 0.18 4.36
N LYS A 76 14.18 -0.52 3.36
CA LYS A 76 15.62 -0.77 3.26
C LYS A 76 16.44 0.52 3.16
N GLN A 77 15.99 1.50 2.38
CA GLN A 77 16.67 2.80 2.25
C GLN A 77 16.69 3.58 3.58
N LEU A 78 15.69 3.36 4.42
CA LEU A 78 15.55 4.00 5.74
C LEU A 78 16.14 3.17 6.88
N GLY A 79 16.82 2.06 6.56
CA GLY A 79 17.47 1.19 7.56
C GLY A 79 16.50 0.38 8.43
N MET A 80 15.26 0.17 7.98
CA MET A 80 14.27 -0.65 8.67
C MET A 80 14.44 -2.14 8.33
N SER A 81 14.11 -3.01 9.27
CA SER A 81 14.06 -4.47 9.13
C SER A 81 12.63 -4.97 8.92
N ILE A 82 12.46 -6.24 8.54
CA ILE A 82 11.14 -6.87 8.35
C ILE A 82 10.43 -7.05 9.70
N GLU A 83 11.19 -7.11 10.79
CA GLU A 83 10.72 -7.29 12.15
C GLU A 83 10.24 -5.99 12.83
N ASP A 84 10.50 -4.82 12.22
CA ASP A 84 10.10 -3.49 12.73
C ASP A 84 8.63 -3.15 12.48
#